data_AF-A0A7S4A507-F1
#
_entry.id   AF-A0A7S4A507-F1
#
_cell.length_a   1.000
_cell.length_b   1.000
_cell.length_c   1.000
_cell.angle_alpha   90.00
_cell.angle_beta   90.00
_cell.angle_gamma   90.00
#
_symmetry.space_group_name_H-M   'P 1'
#
loop_
_entity.id
_entity.type
_entity.pdbx_description
1 polymer ?
#
loop_
_entity_poly.entity_id
_entity_poly.type
_entity_poly.pdbx_seq_one_letter_code
_entity_poly.pdbx_strand_id
1 'polypeptide(L)'
;MAFDESRLRALVRGDSCVLRPQTYFVAWNGVLTLVYEGFPPVLAGIKARLNEEDALPPENFGSRWPKTTLAALQDDAPPLSLAELTRLRALCEEHASKLSLRVPVERLSFVSYDQRGLESVRERSDVALGSAVDDGEPSDAEQARVRGVLDEWSDLETYLPRVNAPGSRIGSYRESSPAGQTLVAFIGGSELRELVAQFRSAVDALLPGRYAWLDDASLHCTVRALGVST
;
A
#
# COMPACT_ATOMS: atom_id res chain seq x y z
N MET A 1 -15.34 6.07 -22.99
CA MET A 1 -16.46 5.26 -22.45
C MET A 1 -16.70 5.73 -21.05
N ALA A 2 -17.94 6.06 -20.69
CA ALA A 2 -18.26 6.48 -19.32
C ALA A 2 -18.06 5.29 -18.37
N PHE A 3 -17.31 5.53 -17.30
CA PHE A 3 -17.03 4.59 -16.22
C PHE A 3 -18.34 4.25 -15.49
N ASP A 4 -18.82 3.00 -15.57
CA ASP A 4 -20.03 2.55 -14.87
C ASP A 4 -19.68 2.09 -13.45
N GLU A 5 -19.62 3.06 -12.54
CA GLU A 5 -19.37 2.80 -11.12
C GLU A 5 -20.42 1.85 -10.51
N SER A 6 -21.67 1.89 -10.97
CA SER A 6 -22.74 1.02 -10.44
C SER A 6 -22.46 -0.45 -10.72
N ARG A 7 -21.94 -0.76 -11.91
CA ARG A 7 -21.49 -2.11 -12.27
C ARG A 7 -20.33 -2.56 -11.38
N LEU A 8 -19.30 -1.72 -11.21
CA LEU A 8 -18.13 -2.08 -10.39
C LEU A 8 -18.49 -2.26 -8.92
N ARG A 9 -19.41 -1.45 -8.39
CA ARG A 9 -19.95 -1.60 -7.04
C ARG A 9 -20.55 -2.98 -6.81
N ALA A 10 -21.26 -3.55 -7.78
CA ALA A 10 -21.84 -4.89 -7.67
C ALA A 10 -20.79 -6.01 -7.56
N LEU A 11 -19.55 -5.76 -7.99
CA LEU A 11 -18.42 -6.69 -7.86
C LEU A 11 -17.75 -6.63 -6.48
N VAL A 12 -17.92 -5.50 -5.78
CA VAL A 12 -17.48 -5.28 -4.40
C VAL A 12 -18.51 -5.89 -3.45
N ARG A 13 -18.41 -7.21 -3.26
CA ARG A 13 -19.28 -8.01 -2.40
C ARG A 13 -18.47 -9.06 -1.63
N GLY A 14 -18.91 -9.32 -0.40
CA GLY A 14 -18.26 -10.22 0.55
C GLY A 14 -18.41 -9.68 1.97
N ASP A 15 -18.02 -10.49 2.95
CA ASP A 15 -18.02 -10.13 4.37
C ASP A 15 -16.86 -9.19 4.72
N SER A 16 -16.94 -8.52 5.88
CA SER A 16 -15.79 -7.78 6.41
C SER A 16 -14.61 -8.73 6.60
N CYS A 17 -13.37 -8.25 6.49
CA CYS A 17 -12.20 -9.11 6.57
C CYS A 17 -11.04 -8.45 7.30
N VAL A 18 -9.90 -9.15 7.41
CA VAL A 18 -8.73 -8.68 8.15
C VAL A 18 -7.49 -8.67 7.28
N LEU A 19 -6.82 -7.52 7.23
CA LEU A 19 -5.43 -7.41 6.78
C LEU A 19 -4.50 -7.68 7.96
N ARG A 20 -3.45 -8.48 7.72
CA ARG A 20 -2.44 -8.87 8.73
C ARG A 20 -1.10 -8.23 8.38
N PRO A 21 -0.70 -7.14 9.06
CA PRO A 21 0.60 -6.54 8.84
C PRO A 21 1.70 -7.54 9.17
N GLN A 22 2.65 -7.71 8.26
CA GLN A 22 3.73 -8.69 8.39
C GLN A 22 5.07 -8.00 8.68
N THR A 23 5.39 -6.94 7.95
CA THR A 23 6.69 -6.27 8.05
C THR A 23 6.63 -4.85 7.48
N TYR A 24 7.68 -4.08 7.75
CA TYR A 24 8.01 -2.88 7.00
C TYR A 24 8.99 -3.22 5.89
N PHE A 25 8.99 -2.44 4.81
CA PHE A 25 9.81 -2.72 3.64
C PHE A 25 10.18 -1.43 2.92
N VAL A 26 11.44 -1.35 2.45
CA VAL A 26 11.90 -0.30 1.54
C VAL A 26 11.69 -0.82 0.12
N ALA A 27 10.57 -0.43 -0.50
CA ALA A 27 10.29 -0.77 -1.88
C ALA A 27 11.22 -0.05 -2.86
N TRP A 28 11.10 -0.39 -4.14
CA TRP A 28 11.79 0.33 -5.23
C TRP A 28 11.57 1.84 -5.10
N ASN A 29 12.53 2.61 -5.61
CA ASN A 29 12.59 4.07 -5.48
C ASN A 29 12.71 4.58 -4.03
N GLY A 30 12.96 3.70 -3.05
CA GLY A 30 13.12 4.08 -1.65
C GLY A 30 11.81 4.52 -1.02
N VAL A 31 10.72 3.83 -1.33
CA VAL A 31 9.41 4.07 -0.71
C VAL A 31 9.27 3.17 0.51
N LEU A 32 8.98 3.75 1.68
CA LEU A 32 8.69 2.99 2.90
C LEU A 32 7.25 2.50 2.87
N THR A 33 7.07 1.20 3.06
CA THR A 33 5.76 0.55 3.02
C THR A 33 5.53 -0.35 4.23
N LEU A 34 4.28 -0.40 4.70
CA LEU A 34 3.77 -1.50 5.51
C LEU A 34 3.29 -2.61 4.58
N VAL A 35 3.76 -3.84 4.80
CA VAL A 35 3.46 -5.02 3.98
C VAL A 35 2.54 -5.94 4.77
N TYR A 36 1.56 -6.54 4.09
CA TYR A 36 0.67 -7.55 4.68
C TYR A 36 0.99 -8.94 4.15
N GLU A 37 0.59 -9.97 4.88
CA GLU A 37 0.86 -11.39 4.55
C GLU A 37 0.32 -11.84 3.19
N GLY A 38 -0.67 -11.13 2.65
CA GLY A 38 -1.37 -11.44 1.41
C GLY A 38 -2.78 -10.87 1.43
N PHE A 39 -3.46 -10.79 0.28
CA PHE A 39 -4.85 -10.35 0.31
C PHE A 39 -5.70 -11.43 1.02
N PRO A 40 -6.52 -11.07 2.03
CA PRO A 40 -7.45 -12.02 2.63
C PRO A 40 -8.45 -12.52 1.57
N PRO A 41 -9.07 -13.71 1.77
CA PRO A 41 -9.91 -14.35 0.75
C PRO A 41 -10.97 -13.45 0.14
N VAL A 42 -11.62 -12.61 0.96
CA VAL A 42 -12.60 -11.62 0.49
C VAL A 42 -11.99 -10.64 -0.50
N LEU A 43 -10.88 -9.99 -0.15
CA LEU A 43 -10.24 -8.99 -1.02
C LEU A 43 -9.64 -9.63 -2.27
N ALA A 44 -9.06 -10.82 -2.15
CA ALA A 44 -8.59 -11.59 -3.30
C ALA A 44 -9.73 -11.93 -4.26
N GLY A 45 -10.89 -12.33 -3.75
CA GLY A 45 -12.09 -12.61 -4.54
C GLY A 45 -12.67 -11.36 -5.22
N ILE A 46 -12.73 -10.22 -4.52
CA ILE A 46 -13.13 -8.93 -5.11
C ILE A 46 -12.19 -8.55 -6.25
N LYS A 47 -10.88 -8.66 -6.00
CA LYS A 47 -9.83 -8.34 -6.97
C LYS A 47 -9.89 -9.24 -8.20
N ALA A 48 -10.11 -10.54 -8.04
CA ALA A 48 -10.25 -11.49 -9.14
C ALA A 48 -11.41 -11.10 -10.07
N ARG A 49 -12.59 -10.80 -9.51
CA ARG A 49 -13.75 -10.34 -10.28
C ARG A 49 -13.51 -9.02 -11.01
N LEU A 50 -12.80 -8.08 -10.37
CA LEU A 50 -12.43 -6.82 -11.04
C LEU A 50 -11.44 -7.05 -12.18
N ASN A 51 -10.55 -8.03 -12.06
CA ASN A 51 -9.58 -8.36 -13.12
C ASN A 51 -10.21 -9.09 -14.32
N GLU A 52 -11.43 -9.61 -14.18
CA GLU A 52 -12.23 -10.19 -15.28
C GLU A 52 -12.98 -9.11 -16.10
N GLU A 53 -12.95 -7.85 -15.67
CA GLU A 53 -13.64 -6.75 -16.34
C GLU A 53 -12.78 -6.17 -17.49
N ASP A 54 -13.15 -6.47 -18.74
CA ASP A 54 -12.49 -5.98 -19.95
C ASP A 54 -12.38 -4.44 -20.05
N ALA A 55 -13.29 -3.73 -19.37
CA ALA A 55 -13.32 -2.27 -19.37
C ALA A 55 -12.22 -1.63 -18.48
N LEU A 56 -11.59 -2.40 -17.59
CA LEU A 56 -10.55 -1.91 -16.70
C LEU A 56 -9.16 -2.07 -17.34
N PRO A 57 -8.24 -1.11 -17.12
CA PRO A 57 -6.88 -1.25 -17.60
C PRO A 57 -6.18 -2.43 -16.90
N PRO A 58 -5.13 -3.01 -17.52
CA PRO A 58 -4.32 -4.05 -16.89
C PRO A 58 -3.84 -3.64 -15.50
N GLU A 59 -3.67 -4.64 -14.63
CA GLU A 59 -3.28 -4.36 -13.26
C GLU A 59 -1.83 -3.89 -13.14
N ASN A 60 -1.66 -2.72 -12.53
CA ASN A 60 -0.37 -2.17 -12.16
C ASN A 60 0.36 -3.06 -11.16
N PHE A 61 1.67 -3.21 -11.36
CA PHE A 61 2.51 -4.07 -10.52
C PHE A 61 2.38 -3.76 -9.01
N GLY A 62 2.32 -2.48 -8.66
CA GLY A 62 2.28 -2.02 -7.27
C GLY A 62 1.00 -2.38 -6.48
N SER A 63 -0.09 -2.79 -7.14
CA SER A 63 -1.33 -3.23 -6.47
C SER A 63 -1.50 -4.75 -6.43
N ARG A 64 -0.58 -5.53 -7.04
CA ARG A 64 -0.70 -6.99 -7.15
C ARG A 64 -0.52 -7.73 -5.82
N TRP A 65 0.01 -7.04 -4.83
CA TRP A 65 0.23 -7.52 -3.47
C TRP A 65 -0.21 -6.42 -2.50
N PRO A 66 -0.70 -6.77 -1.30
CA PRO A 66 -1.21 -5.80 -0.35
C PRO A 66 -0.06 -5.04 0.31
N LYS A 67 -0.12 -3.72 0.23
CA LYS A 67 0.80 -2.82 0.94
C LYS A 67 0.17 -1.47 1.17
N THR A 68 0.74 -0.75 2.12
CA THR A 68 0.44 0.66 2.34
C THR A 68 1.71 1.46 2.28
N THR A 69 1.75 2.46 1.41
CA THR A 69 2.84 3.45 1.40
C THR A 69 2.71 4.32 2.64
N LEU A 70 3.81 4.47 3.38
CA LEU A 70 3.91 5.28 4.59
C LEU A 70 4.65 6.58 4.32
N ALA A 71 5.76 6.47 3.59
CA ALA A 71 6.63 7.60 3.27
C ALA A 71 7.40 7.35 1.98
N ALA A 72 7.87 8.43 1.37
CA ALA A 72 8.78 8.39 0.24
C ALA A 72 9.96 9.33 0.52
N LEU A 73 11.08 9.09 -0.15
CA LEU A 73 12.21 10.01 -0.11
C LEU A 73 11.79 11.40 -0.59
N GLN A 74 12.37 12.44 0.03
CA GLN A 74 12.24 13.81 -0.47
C GLN A 74 12.72 13.90 -1.94
N ASP A 75 12.19 14.85 -2.69
CA ASP A 75 12.48 14.98 -4.12
C ASP A 75 13.97 15.25 -4.39
N ASP A 76 14.61 15.99 -3.48
CA ASP A 76 16.04 16.35 -3.51
C ASP A 76 16.92 15.41 -2.66
N ALA A 77 16.36 14.34 -2.10
CA ALA A 77 17.13 13.40 -1.29
C ALA A 77 18.25 12.75 -2.11
N PRO A 78 19.50 12.72 -1.60
CA PRO A 78 20.57 11.98 -2.27
C PRO A 78 20.23 10.47 -2.40
N PRO A 79 20.95 9.71 -3.24
CA PRO A 79 20.86 8.25 -3.19
C PRO A 79 21.15 7.71 -1.79
N LEU A 80 20.47 6.63 -1.40
CA LEU A 80 20.82 5.85 -0.22
C LEU A 80 22.13 5.11 -0.47
N SER A 81 23.01 5.11 0.51
CA SER A 81 24.17 4.21 0.56
C SER A 81 23.74 2.82 0.99
N LEU A 82 24.59 1.82 0.71
CA LEU A 82 24.39 0.45 1.20
C LEU A 82 24.28 0.42 2.73
N ALA A 83 25.12 1.19 3.44
CA ALA A 83 25.10 1.26 4.90
C ALA A 83 23.76 1.81 5.45
N GLU A 84 23.19 2.84 4.81
CA GLU A 84 21.88 3.36 5.17
C GLU A 84 20.76 2.35 4.89
N LEU A 85 20.79 1.67 3.73
CA LEU A 85 19.80 0.65 3.39
C LEU A 85 19.86 -0.55 4.35
N THR A 86 21.06 -1.00 4.72
CA THR A 86 21.25 -2.06 5.73
C THR A 86 20.64 -1.66 7.08
N ARG A 87 20.84 -0.41 7.53
CA ARG A 87 20.25 0.08 8.78
C ARG A 87 18.73 0.23 8.69
N LEU A 88 18.20 0.68 7.56
CA LEU A 88 16.76 0.73 7.33
C LEU A 88 16.13 -0.66 7.36
N ARG A 89 16.77 -1.67 6.77
CA ARG A 89 16.31 -3.06 6.84
C ARG A 89 16.28 -3.56 8.29
N ALA A 90 17.33 -3.29 9.05
CA ALA A 90 17.37 -3.66 10.47
C ALA A 90 16.22 -3.01 11.27
N LEU A 91 15.92 -1.72 11.03
CA LEU A 91 14.76 -1.07 11.65
C LEU A 91 13.43 -1.70 11.22
N CYS A 92 13.30 -2.07 9.94
CA CYS A 92 12.10 -2.75 9.46
C CYS A 92 11.89 -4.08 10.18
N GLU A 93 12.95 -4.89 10.32
CA GLU A 93 12.91 -6.19 11.01
C GLU A 93 12.63 -6.02 12.52
N GLU A 94 13.27 -5.04 13.17
CA GLU A 94 13.04 -4.73 14.59
C GLU A 94 11.58 -4.36 14.85
N HIS A 95 11.03 -3.43 14.07
CA HIS A 95 9.66 -2.95 14.27
C HIS A 95 8.61 -3.94 13.77
N ALA A 96 8.95 -4.83 12.82
CA ALA A 96 8.06 -5.90 12.37
C ALA A 96 7.70 -6.86 13.50
N SER A 97 8.61 -7.12 14.45
CA SER A 97 8.35 -7.99 15.61
C SER A 97 7.19 -7.52 16.50
N LYS A 98 6.79 -6.24 16.38
CA LYS A 98 5.69 -5.61 17.13
C LYS A 98 4.35 -5.65 16.37
N LEU A 99 4.35 -6.10 15.11
CA LEU A 99 3.16 -6.20 14.26
C LEU A 99 2.42 -7.51 14.54
N SER A 100 1.72 -7.59 15.68
CA SER A 100 0.82 -8.72 16.00
C SER A 100 -0.67 -8.35 15.89
N LEU A 101 -0.97 -7.13 15.41
CA LEU A 101 -2.32 -6.62 15.31
C LEU A 101 -3.07 -7.13 14.07
N ARG A 102 -4.38 -6.93 14.12
CA ARG A 102 -5.32 -7.21 13.03
C ARG A 102 -5.90 -5.90 12.54
N VAL A 103 -5.85 -5.65 11.23
CA VAL A 103 -6.40 -4.43 10.62
C VAL A 103 -7.75 -4.77 9.99
N PRO A 104 -8.88 -4.43 10.63
CA PRO A 104 -10.20 -4.74 10.09
C PRO A 104 -10.46 -3.92 8.82
N VAL A 105 -11.09 -4.56 7.85
CA VAL A 105 -11.57 -3.97 6.61
C VAL A 105 -13.07 -4.23 6.53
N GLU A 106 -13.84 -3.23 6.93
CA GLU A 106 -15.31 -3.26 6.93
C GLU A 106 -15.91 -2.58 5.70
N ARG A 107 -15.06 -1.87 4.95
CA ARG A 107 -15.46 -1.01 3.86
C ARG A 107 -14.33 -0.85 2.85
N LEU A 108 -14.72 -0.75 1.59
CA LEU A 108 -13.86 -0.29 0.51
C LEU A 108 -14.37 1.03 -0.05
N SER A 109 -13.46 1.84 -0.59
CA SER A 109 -13.77 3.16 -1.14
C SER A 109 -13.34 3.22 -2.59
N PHE A 110 -14.27 3.55 -3.47
CA PHE A 110 -13.99 4.09 -4.79
C PHE A 110 -13.52 5.53 -4.62
N VAL A 111 -12.32 5.83 -5.10
CA VAL A 111 -11.69 7.15 -4.93
C VAL A 111 -11.28 7.69 -6.28
N SER A 112 -11.81 8.85 -6.64
CA SER A 112 -11.26 9.71 -7.69
C SER A 112 -10.26 10.67 -7.03
N TYR A 113 -9.04 10.71 -7.53
CA TYR A 113 -7.95 11.48 -6.94
C TYR A 113 -7.19 12.28 -7.99
N ASP A 114 -6.65 13.43 -7.57
CA ASP A 114 -5.64 14.16 -8.32
C ASP A 114 -4.22 13.77 -7.85
N GLN A 115 -4.09 13.32 -6.60
CA GLN A 115 -2.83 12.98 -5.95
C GLN A 115 -2.81 11.51 -5.50
N ARG A 116 -1.78 10.76 -5.89
CA ARG A 116 -1.69 9.31 -5.59
C ARG A 116 -1.57 8.99 -4.09
N GLY A 117 -1.16 9.94 -3.27
CA GLY A 117 -1.08 9.80 -1.81
C GLY A 117 -2.44 9.83 -1.10
N LEU A 118 -3.50 10.23 -1.80
CA LEU A 118 -4.87 10.37 -1.29
C LEU A 118 -5.02 11.31 -0.07
N GLU A 119 -4.04 12.19 0.17
CA GLU A 119 -4.11 13.23 1.21
C GLU A 119 -5.19 14.29 0.89
N SER A 120 -5.49 14.45 -0.40
CA SER A 120 -6.64 15.19 -0.91
C SER A 120 -7.42 14.33 -1.89
N VAL A 121 -8.68 14.02 -1.56
CA VAL A 121 -9.57 13.20 -2.39
C VAL A 121 -10.59 14.09 -3.08
N ARG A 122 -10.78 13.91 -4.39
CA ARG A 122 -11.76 14.67 -5.18
C ARG A 122 -13.16 14.13 -4.95
N GLU A 123 -13.33 12.82 -5.12
CA GLU A 123 -14.60 12.12 -4.88
C GLU A 123 -14.33 10.79 -4.18
N ARG A 124 -15.19 10.45 -3.21
CA ARG A 124 -15.10 9.22 -2.44
C ARG A 124 -16.46 8.54 -2.33
N SER A 125 -16.59 7.41 -3.02
CA SER A 125 -17.66 6.42 -3.00
C SER A 125 -17.47 5.26 -2.00
N ASP A 126 -18.08 5.25 -0.82
CA ASP A 126 -17.92 4.14 0.13
C ASP A 126 -18.87 2.94 -0.16
N VAL A 127 -18.35 1.71 0.00
CA VAL A 127 -19.10 0.44 -0.07
C VAL A 127 -18.82 -0.40 1.17
N ALA A 128 -19.85 -0.63 1.98
CA ALA A 128 -19.76 -1.50 3.14
C ALA A 128 -19.68 -2.97 2.72
N LEU A 129 -18.80 -3.72 3.39
CA LEU A 129 -18.78 -5.18 3.34
C LEU A 129 -19.83 -5.76 4.30
N GLY A 130 -20.08 -7.07 4.20
CA GLY A 130 -21.02 -7.78 5.07
C GLY A 130 -20.65 -7.68 6.55
N SER A 131 -21.64 -7.87 7.42
CA SER A 131 -21.48 -7.71 8.87
C SER A 131 -20.76 -8.88 9.55
N ALA A 132 -20.66 -10.04 8.89
CA ALA A 132 -19.80 -11.11 9.37
C ALA A 132 -18.33 -10.73 9.12
N VAL A 133 -17.43 -11.30 9.93
CA VAL A 133 -15.98 -11.11 9.77
C VAL A 133 -15.38 -12.42 9.26
N ASP A 134 -14.94 -12.41 8.01
CA ASP A 134 -14.08 -13.44 7.44
C ASP A 134 -12.64 -13.21 7.94
N ASP A 135 -12.24 -14.06 8.87
CA ASP A 135 -10.89 -14.08 9.43
C ASP A 135 -9.97 -15.08 8.71
N GLY A 136 -10.31 -15.48 7.48
CA GLY A 136 -9.48 -16.37 6.68
C GLY A 136 -8.07 -15.81 6.48
N GLU A 137 -7.09 -16.70 6.55
CA GLU A 137 -5.71 -16.38 6.18
C GLU A 137 -5.59 -16.22 4.66
N PRO A 138 -4.65 -15.39 4.17
CA PRO A 138 -4.34 -15.34 2.75
C PRO A 138 -3.93 -16.73 2.24
N SER A 139 -4.36 -17.08 1.01
CA SER A 139 -3.95 -18.35 0.39
C SER A 139 -2.44 -18.46 0.21
N ASP A 140 -1.92 -19.68 0.07
CA ASP A 140 -0.51 -19.94 -0.23
C ASP A 140 0.00 -19.16 -1.44
N ALA A 141 -0.84 -18.98 -2.47
CA ALA A 141 -0.50 -18.22 -3.66
C ALA A 141 -0.34 -16.70 -3.40
N GLU A 142 -1.16 -16.14 -2.50
CA GLU A 142 -1.03 -14.76 -2.04
C GLU A 142 0.24 -14.58 -1.22
N GLN A 143 0.47 -15.48 -0.26
CA GLN A 143 1.66 -15.46 0.59
C GLN A 143 2.95 -15.63 -0.23
N ALA A 144 2.95 -16.53 -1.22
CA ALA A 144 4.08 -16.73 -2.11
C ALA A 144 4.37 -15.47 -2.96
N ARG A 145 3.32 -14.73 -3.36
CA ARG A 145 3.50 -13.48 -4.11
C ARG A 145 4.17 -12.40 -3.24
N VAL A 146 3.71 -12.24 -2.00
CA VAL A 146 4.33 -11.30 -1.05
C VAL A 146 5.78 -11.69 -0.77
N ARG A 147 6.02 -12.98 -0.50
CA ARG A 147 7.37 -13.51 -0.29
C ARG A 147 8.29 -13.23 -1.47
N GLY A 148 7.84 -13.45 -2.70
CA GLY A 148 8.63 -13.16 -3.89
C GLY A 148 9.06 -11.69 -4.01
N VAL A 149 8.25 -10.74 -3.54
CA VAL A 149 8.62 -9.32 -3.47
C VAL A 149 9.62 -9.06 -2.35
N LEU A 150 9.37 -9.62 -1.16
CA LEU A 150 10.26 -9.47 -0.01
C LEU A 150 11.63 -10.12 -0.26
N ASP A 151 11.69 -11.22 -1.00
CA ASP A 151 12.94 -11.92 -1.32
C ASP A 151 13.86 -11.08 -2.24
N GLU A 152 13.33 -10.07 -2.94
CA GLU A 152 14.13 -9.21 -3.81
C GLU A 152 15.23 -8.44 -3.06
N TRP A 153 15.01 -8.07 -1.80
CA TRP A 153 16.00 -7.34 -0.99
C TRP A 153 16.86 -8.26 -0.10
N SER A 154 16.84 -9.57 -0.35
CA SER A 154 17.68 -10.54 0.37
C SER A 154 19.16 -10.22 0.21
N ASP A 155 19.57 -9.83 -1.00
CA ASP A 155 20.86 -9.24 -1.34
C ASP A 155 20.71 -7.71 -1.53
N LEU A 156 21.14 -6.96 -0.51
CA LEU A 156 21.03 -5.50 -0.52
C LEU A 156 21.94 -4.82 -1.54
N GLU A 157 23.09 -5.41 -1.90
CA GLU A 157 23.99 -4.82 -2.90
C GLU A 157 23.34 -4.84 -4.28
N THR A 158 22.75 -5.98 -4.64
CA THR A 158 22.01 -6.15 -5.90
C THR A 158 20.69 -5.37 -5.90
N TYR A 159 20.05 -5.18 -4.74
CA TYR A 159 18.78 -4.47 -4.62
C TYR A 159 18.92 -2.94 -4.61
N LEU A 160 20.04 -2.41 -4.10
CA LEU A 160 20.28 -0.97 -3.93
C LEU A 160 20.04 -0.12 -5.20
N PRO A 161 20.43 -0.55 -6.42
CA PRO A 161 20.10 0.19 -7.64
C PRO A 161 18.60 0.39 -7.87
N ARG A 162 17.75 -0.56 -7.47
CA ARG A 162 16.28 -0.45 -7.59
C ARG A 162 15.72 0.54 -6.57
N VAL A 163 16.27 0.55 -5.35
CA VAL A 163 15.92 1.53 -4.31
C VAL A 163 16.31 2.95 -4.74
N ASN A 164 17.46 3.11 -5.38
CA ASN A 164 17.94 4.40 -5.86
C ASN A 164 17.45 4.78 -7.26
N ALA A 165 16.65 3.94 -7.92
CA ALA A 165 16.11 4.25 -9.23
C ALA A 165 15.26 5.54 -9.17
N PRO A 166 15.28 6.36 -10.23
CA PRO A 166 14.49 7.58 -10.28
C PRO A 166 12.98 7.29 -10.28
N GLY A 167 12.20 8.21 -9.69
CA GLY A 167 10.73 8.12 -9.60
C GLY A 167 10.22 7.95 -8.17
N SER A 168 8.90 7.92 -8.01
CA SER A 168 8.16 7.67 -6.76
C SER A 168 8.70 8.40 -5.52
N ARG A 169 9.22 9.63 -5.71
CA ARG A 169 9.55 10.53 -4.61
C ARG A 169 8.27 11.12 -4.03
N ILE A 170 8.35 11.82 -2.91
CA ILE A 170 7.16 12.39 -2.27
C ILE A 170 6.35 13.28 -3.21
N GLY A 171 7.01 14.03 -4.11
CA GLY A 171 6.36 14.81 -5.15
C GLY A 171 5.43 13.96 -6.01
N SER A 172 5.80 12.72 -6.36
CA SER A 172 4.97 11.80 -7.16
C SER A 172 3.69 11.33 -6.47
N TYR A 173 3.58 11.51 -5.14
CA TYR A 173 2.38 11.22 -4.37
C TYR A 173 1.50 12.46 -4.18
N ARG A 174 2.07 13.67 -4.30
CA ARG A 174 1.43 14.97 -4.07
C ARG A 174 1.26 15.82 -5.33
N GLU A 175 1.77 15.37 -6.47
CA GLU A 175 1.51 15.96 -7.78
C GLU A 175 0.05 15.74 -8.17
N SER A 176 -0.57 16.75 -8.80
CA SER A 176 -1.97 16.70 -9.25
C SER A 176 -2.19 15.86 -10.51
N SER A 177 -1.12 15.31 -11.09
CA SER A 177 -1.17 14.52 -12.32
C SER A 177 -0.14 13.40 -12.25
N PRO A 178 -0.50 12.17 -12.66
CA PRO A 178 -1.78 11.78 -13.23
C PRO A 178 -2.87 11.62 -12.16
N ALA A 179 -4.04 12.21 -12.45
CA ALA A 179 -5.28 11.94 -11.74
C ALA A 179 -5.80 10.55 -12.11
N GLY A 180 -6.61 9.94 -11.23
CA GLY A 180 -7.11 8.60 -11.50
C GLY A 180 -8.20 8.15 -10.55
N GLN A 181 -8.58 6.88 -10.74
CA GLN A 181 -9.58 6.21 -9.95
C GLN A 181 -9.01 4.92 -9.38
N THR A 182 -9.31 4.63 -8.11
CA THR A 182 -8.81 3.45 -7.40
C THR A 182 -9.86 2.91 -6.43
N LEU A 183 -9.81 1.59 -6.19
CA LEU A 183 -10.51 0.93 -5.10
C LEU A 183 -9.51 0.65 -3.98
N VAL A 184 -9.77 1.20 -2.80
CA VAL A 184 -8.86 1.12 -1.66
C VAL A 184 -9.59 0.69 -0.39
N ALA A 185 -8.85 0.08 0.53
CA ALA A 185 -9.20 0.03 1.94
C ALA A 185 -8.40 1.13 2.65
N PHE A 186 -9.07 2.17 3.16
CA PHE A 186 -8.40 3.08 4.09
C PHE A 186 -8.10 2.31 5.37
N ILE A 187 -6.86 2.38 5.83
CA ILE A 187 -6.45 1.69 7.04
C ILE A 187 -6.32 2.70 8.17
N GLY A 188 -6.69 2.28 9.37
CA GLY A 188 -6.67 3.15 10.52
C GLY A 188 -7.06 2.40 11.77
N GLY A 189 -6.58 2.90 12.89
CA GLY A 189 -6.75 2.30 14.21
C GLY A 189 -5.70 2.92 15.12
N SER A 190 -6.05 3.17 16.38
CA SER A 190 -5.12 3.78 17.33
C SER A 190 -3.83 2.96 17.45
N GLU A 191 -3.96 1.65 17.60
CA GLU A 191 -2.83 0.73 17.74
C GLU A 191 -1.91 0.73 16.50
N LEU A 192 -2.47 0.64 15.29
CA LEU A 192 -1.66 0.70 14.06
C LEU A 192 -0.93 2.04 13.94
N ARG A 193 -1.62 3.15 14.25
CA ARG A 193 -1.03 4.50 14.19
C ARG A 193 0.11 4.65 15.18
N GLU A 194 -0.02 4.12 16.39
CA GLU A 194 1.04 4.13 17.39
C GLU A 194 2.28 3.36 16.90
N LEU A 195 2.09 2.18 16.31
CA LEU A 195 3.20 1.38 15.76
C LEU A 195 3.89 2.07 14.58
N VAL A 196 3.11 2.65 13.66
CA VAL A 196 3.64 3.43 12.54
C VAL A 196 4.37 4.69 13.03
N ALA A 197 3.85 5.37 14.06
CA ALA A 197 4.49 6.54 14.64
C ALA A 197 5.84 6.19 15.31
N GLN A 198 5.94 5.04 15.99
CA GLN A 198 7.21 4.56 16.54
C GLN A 198 8.21 4.25 15.44
N PHE A 199 7.78 3.57 14.36
CA PHE A 199 8.63 3.30 13.20
C PHE A 199 9.11 4.60 12.53
N ARG A 200 8.19 5.57 12.37
CA ARG A 200 8.48 6.92 11.86
C ARG A 200 9.55 7.62 12.67
N SER A 201 9.41 7.65 14.00
CA SER A 201 10.41 8.26 14.87
C SER A 201 11.79 7.60 14.74
N ALA A 202 11.86 6.28 14.58
CA ALA A 202 13.13 5.56 14.44
C ALA A 202 13.80 5.87 13.09
N VAL A 203 13.02 5.90 12.01
CA VAL A 203 13.51 6.27 10.67
C VAL A 203 13.99 7.72 10.64
N ASP A 204 13.22 8.66 11.21
CA ASP A 204 13.57 10.08 11.24
C ASP A 204 14.83 10.33 12.10
N ALA A 205 15.05 9.52 13.15
CA ALA A 205 16.30 9.56 13.92
C ALA A 205 17.50 9.01 13.12
N LEU A 206 17.28 7.96 12.31
CA LEU A 206 18.33 7.35 11.49
C LEU A 206 18.71 8.24 10.29
N LEU A 207 17.71 8.82 9.62
CA LEU A 207 17.87 9.62 8.40
C LEU A 207 17.07 10.93 8.52
N PRO A 208 17.56 11.91 9.30
CA PRO A 208 16.83 13.15 9.56
C PRO A 208 16.46 13.90 8.28
N GLY A 209 15.17 14.21 8.13
CA GLY A 209 14.63 14.96 6.99
C GLY A 209 14.67 14.22 5.65
N ARG A 210 15.06 12.95 5.64
CA ARG A 210 15.26 12.17 4.41
C ARG A 210 13.97 11.72 3.76
N TYR A 211 13.00 11.35 4.60
CA TYR A 211 11.69 10.88 4.19
C TYR A 211 10.65 11.94 4.46
N ALA A 212 9.71 12.07 3.53
CA ALA A 212 8.45 12.73 3.78
C ALA A 212 7.35 11.67 3.89
N TRP A 213 6.60 11.78 4.97
CA TRP A 213 5.55 10.85 5.33
C TRP A 213 4.21 11.34 4.81
N LEU A 214 3.35 10.40 4.43
CA LEU A 214 1.95 10.68 4.09
C LEU A 214 1.15 10.97 5.37
N ASP A 215 0.03 11.68 5.21
CA ASP A 215 -0.95 11.89 6.27
C ASP A 215 -1.51 10.54 6.78
N ASP A 216 -1.56 10.38 8.11
CA ASP A 216 -2.11 9.20 8.77
C ASP A 216 -3.57 8.93 8.38
N ALA A 217 -4.33 9.96 8.01
CA ALA A 217 -5.71 9.85 7.53
C ALA A 217 -5.81 9.33 6.08
N SER A 218 -4.73 9.45 5.29
CA SER A 218 -4.71 9.01 3.89
C SER A 218 -4.14 7.61 3.70
N LEU A 219 -3.58 7.00 4.75
CA LEU A 219 -3.02 5.65 4.69
C LEU A 219 -4.05 4.64 4.19
N HIS A 220 -3.68 3.89 3.16
CA HIS A 220 -4.59 2.97 2.50
C HIS A 220 -3.86 1.77 1.90
N CYS A 221 -4.56 0.65 1.77
CA CYS A 221 -4.16 -0.48 0.95
C CYS A 221 -4.94 -0.42 -0.36
N THR A 222 -4.22 -0.32 -1.49
CA THR A 222 -4.87 -0.37 -2.80
C THR A 222 -5.32 -1.80 -3.11
N VAL A 223 -6.62 -2.00 -3.31
CA VAL A 223 -7.17 -3.27 -3.78
C VAL A 223 -7.02 -3.35 -5.30
N ARG A 224 -7.38 -2.28 -6.03
CA ARG A 224 -7.26 -2.24 -7.48
C ARG A 224 -7.28 -0.82 -8.05
N ALA A 225 -6.30 -0.46 -8.87
CA ALA A 225 -6.40 0.74 -9.71
C ALA A 225 -7.50 0.55 -10.77
N LEU A 226 -8.34 1.56 -10.99
CA LEU A 226 -9.51 1.48 -11.86
C LEU A 226 -9.35 2.28 -13.17
N GLY A 227 -8.41 3.23 -13.21
CA GLY A 227 -8.14 4.02 -14.40
C GLY A 227 -7.35 5.29 -14.11
N VAL A 228 -6.83 5.90 -15.17
CA VAL A 228 -6.32 7.29 -15.14
C VAL A 228 -7.44 8.17 -15.69
N SER A 229 -7.72 9.26 -15.01
CA SER A 229 -8.65 10.28 -15.50
C SER A 229 -7.85 11.26 -16.35
N THR A 230 -8.24 11.40 -17.62
CA THR A 230 -7.68 12.40 -18.55
C THR A 230 -8.21 13.78 -18.28
#